data_AF-S4P7H4-F1
#
_entry.id   AF-S4P7H4-F1
#
_cell.length_a   1.000
_cell.length_b   1.000
_cell.length_c   1.000
_cell.angle_alpha   90.00
_cell.angle_beta   90.00
_cell.angle_gamma   90.00
#
_symmetry.space_group_name_H-M   'P 1'
#
loop_
_entity.id
_entity.type
_entity.pdbx_description
1 polymer ?
#
loop_
_entity_poly.entity_id
_entity_poly.type
_entity_poly.pdbx_seq_one_letter_code
_entity_poly.pdbx_strand_id
1 'polypeptide(L)'
;MASGRIVVYGGRGALGAACVNHFKKANYWVASVDLNPNDSADVNITVPKDASWVQQEEYVVNELGAALQGQKVNAVICVAGGWAGGNAAKDLSKQAELMWRQSVWSSTIAATVAAKYLSPG
;
A
#
# COMPACT_ATOMS: atom_id res chain seq x y z
N MET A 1 -5.32 -1.10 -24.31
CA MET A 1 -5.65 -0.27 -23.12
C MET A 1 -5.77 -1.19 -21.91
N ALA A 2 -5.40 -0.74 -20.71
CA ALA A 2 -5.52 -1.57 -19.50
C ALA A 2 -6.99 -1.77 -19.12
N SER A 3 -7.33 -2.92 -18.54
CA SER A 3 -8.68 -3.29 -18.09
C SER A 3 -9.20 -2.42 -16.92
N GLY A 4 -8.29 -1.74 -16.24
CA GLY A 4 -8.55 -0.88 -15.10
C GLY A 4 -7.25 -0.53 -14.39
N ARG A 5 -7.36 0.20 -13.28
CA ARG A 5 -6.23 0.59 -12.42
C ARG A 5 -6.44 0.08 -11.00
N ILE A 6 -5.44 -0.60 -10.45
CA ILE A 6 -5.49 -1.19 -9.12
C ILE A 6 -4.32 -0.66 -8.30
N VAL A 7 -4.56 -0.35 -7.03
CA VAL A 7 -3.51 -0.07 -6.06
C VAL A 7 -3.41 -1.24 -5.11
N VAL A 8 -2.20 -1.77 -4.91
CA VAL A 8 -1.91 -2.81 -3.92
C VAL A 8 -0.99 -2.22 -2.86
N TYR A 9 -1.51 -1.97 -1.67
CA TYR A 9 -0.73 -1.54 -0.51
C TYR A 9 -0.19 -2.78 0.20
N GLY A 10 1.12 -2.87 0.39
CA GLY A 10 1.83 -4.10 0.73
C GLY A 10 2.16 -4.96 -0.49
N GLY A 11 2.32 -4.33 -1.66
CA GLY A 11 2.46 -5.02 -2.95
C GLY A 11 3.71 -5.87 -3.12
N ARG A 12 4.71 -5.75 -2.23
CA ARG A 12 5.92 -6.60 -2.24
C ARG A 12 5.86 -7.75 -1.22
N GLY A 13 4.93 -7.69 -0.28
CA GLY A 13 4.64 -8.78 0.67
C GLY A 13 4.11 -10.04 -0.02
N ALA A 14 3.97 -11.15 0.72
CA ALA A 14 3.61 -12.45 0.15
C ALA A 14 2.29 -12.42 -0.64
N LEU A 15 1.20 -11.97 0.01
CA LEU A 15 -0.10 -11.83 -0.65
C LEU A 15 -0.09 -10.70 -1.69
N GLY A 16 0.53 -9.56 -1.36
CA GLY A 16 0.58 -8.42 -2.28
C GLY A 16 1.27 -8.73 -3.60
N ALA A 17 2.40 -9.45 -3.58
CA ALA A 17 3.09 -9.87 -4.79
C ALA A 17 2.23 -10.81 -5.64
N ALA A 18 1.48 -11.71 -5.01
CA ALA A 18 0.51 -12.56 -5.71
C ALA A 18 -0.62 -11.75 -6.34
N CYS A 19 -1.17 -10.75 -5.62
CA CYS A 19 -2.19 -9.83 -6.15
C CYS A 19 -1.66 -9.03 -7.35
N VAL A 20 -0.48 -8.42 -7.23
CA VAL A 20 0.17 -7.67 -8.33
C VAL A 20 0.28 -8.58 -9.56
N ASN A 21 0.88 -9.76 -9.42
CA ASN A 21 1.04 -10.70 -10.52
C ASN A 21 -0.29 -11.13 -11.14
N HIS A 22 -1.31 -11.34 -10.32
CA HIS A 22 -2.64 -11.72 -10.80
C HIS A 22 -3.28 -10.60 -11.65
N PHE A 23 -3.31 -9.36 -11.15
CA PHE A 23 -3.89 -8.24 -11.88
C PHE A 23 -3.10 -7.86 -13.13
N LYS A 24 -1.77 -7.97 -13.07
CA LYS A 24 -0.91 -7.78 -14.25
C LYS A 24 -1.21 -8.80 -15.35
N LYS A 25 -1.40 -10.08 -15.00
CA LYS A 25 -1.83 -11.12 -15.96
C LYS A 25 -3.22 -10.85 -16.55
N ALA A 26 -4.10 -10.21 -15.79
CA ALA A 26 -5.42 -9.77 -16.25
C ALA A 26 -5.40 -8.41 -16.99
N ASN A 27 -4.21 -7.92 -17.39
CA ASN A 27 -4.01 -6.68 -18.14
C ASN A 27 -4.51 -5.41 -17.41
N TYR A 28 -4.43 -5.40 -16.08
CA TYR A 28 -4.61 -4.17 -15.29
C TYR A 28 -3.30 -3.38 -15.20
N TRP A 29 -3.44 -2.07 -15.04
CA TRP A 29 -2.37 -1.22 -14.55
C TRP A 29 -2.35 -1.32 -13.02
N VAL A 30 -1.17 -1.57 -12.44
CA VAL A 30 -1.02 -1.83 -11.01
C VAL A 30 0.04 -0.92 -10.42
N ALA A 31 -0.36 -0.13 -9.42
CA ALA A 31 0.56 0.55 -8.53
C ALA A 31 0.80 -0.30 -7.28
N SER A 32 2.08 -0.53 -6.96
CA SER A 32 2.51 -1.18 -5.73
C SER A 32 2.99 -0.13 -4.73
N VAL A 33 2.39 -0.09 -3.54
CA VAL A 33 2.83 0.75 -2.41
C VAL A 33 3.45 -0.17 -1.37
N ASP A 34 4.74 -0.02 -1.08
CA ASP A 34 5.44 -0.86 -0.11
C ASP A 34 6.75 -0.17 0.33
N LEU A 35 7.48 -0.76 1.29
CA LEU A 35 8.81 -0.30 1.68
C LEU A 35 9.89 -0.63 0.64
N ASN A 36 9.61 -1.57 -0.26
CA ASN A 36 10.51 -1.99 -1.33
C ASN A 36 9.76 -2.11 -2.66
N PRO A 37 10.42 -1.88 -3.80
CA PRO A 37 9.78 -1.99 -5.10
C PRO A 37 9.40 -3.45 -5.43
N ASN A 38 8.35 -3.58 -6.25
CA ASN A 38 7.95 -4.81 -6.92
C ASN A 38 8.14 -4.65 -8.43
N ASP A 39 9.06 -5.43 -9.00
CA ASP A 39 9.45 -5.35 -10.42
C ASP A 39 8.32 -5.70 -11.40
N SER A 40 7.25 -6.33 -10.92
CA SER A 40 6.10 -6.69 -11.75
C SER A 40 5.05 -5.58 -11.85
N ALA A 41 5.10 -4.57 -10.98
CA ALA A 41 4.15 -3.45 -10.98
C ALA A 41 4.49 -2.41 -12.06
N ASP A 42 3.50 -1.67 -12.54
CA ASP A 42 3.70 -0.58 -13.50
C ASP A 42 4.32 0.66 -12.82
N VAL A 43 3.95 0.88 -11.56
CA VAL A 43 4.46 1.98 -10.73
C VAL A 43 4.73 1.45 -9.33
N ASN A 44 5.86 1.87 -8.76
CA ASN A 44 6.23 1.59 -7.39
C ASN A 44 6.29 2.89 -6.58
N ILE A 45 5.57 2.92 -5.47
CA ILE A 45 5.63 3.99 -4.48
C ILE A 45 6.34 3.42 -3.26
N THR A 46 7.61 3.82 -3.10
CA THR A 46 8.48 3.28 -2.04
C THR A 46 8.34 4.14 -0.79
N VAL A 47 7.62 3.63 0.21
CA VAL A 47 7.27 4.38 1.42
C VAL A 47 8.53 4.69 2.24
N PRO A 48 8.76 5.95 2.65
CA PRO A 48 9.93 6.33 3.45
C PRO A 48 9.82 5.75 4.87
N LYS A 49 10.60 4.71 5.16
CA LYS A 49 10.54 3.93 6.42
C LYS A 49 10.71 4.78 7.70
N ASP A 50 11.54 5.82 7.62
CA ASP A 50 11.94 6.67 8.75
C ASP A 50 11.03 7.90 8.91
N ALA A 51 10.08 8.11 8.02
CA ALA A 51 9.12 9.21 8.10
C ALA A 51 8.04 8.95 9.17
N SER A 52 7.43 10.03 9.65
CA SER A 52 6.26 9.97 10.52
C SER A 52 5.03 9.47 9.77
N TRP A 53 3.96 9.10 10.50
CA TRP A 53 2.72 8.63 9.87
C TRP A 53 2.16 9.66 8.89
N VAL A 54 2.01 10.92 9.31
CA VAL A 54 1.47 11.99 8.46
C VAL A 54 2.34 12.21 7.22
N GLN A 55 3.66 12.17 7.38
CA GLN A 55 4.58 12.31 6.25
C GLN A 55 4.50 11.13 5.27
N GLN A 56 4.33 9.89 5.76
CA GLN A 56 4.10 8.74 4.90
C GLN A 56 2.76 8.85 4.16
N GLU A 57 1.71 9.32 4.83
CA GLU A 57 0.41 9.56 4.19
C GLU A 57 0.53 10.57 3.05
N GLU A 58 1.07 11.76 3.35
CA GLU A 58 1.25 12.82 2.36
C GLU A 58 2.09 12.35 1.18
N TYR A 59 3.20 11.65 1.45
CA TYR A 59 4.06 11.09 0.41
C TYR A 59 3.30 10.10 -0.49
N VAL A 60 2.64 9.10 0.09
CA VAL A 60 1.93 8.07 -0.68
C VAL A 60 0.80 8.68 -1.51
N VAL A 61 0.02 9.60 -0.93
CA VAL A 61 -1.08 10.27 -1.62
C VAL A 61 -0.56 11.09 -2.80
N ASN A 62 0.51 11.87 -2.60
CA ASN A 62 1.06 12.74 -3.63
C ASN A 62 1.70 11.95 -4.78
N GLU A 63 2.53 10.95 -4.47
CA GLU A 63 3.18 10.10 -5.49
C GLU A 63 2.14 9.33 -6.31
N LEU A 64 1.10 8.80 -5.64
CA LEU A 64 0.02 8.12 -6.34
C LEU A 64 -0.77 9.10 -7.22
N GLY A 65 -1.09 10.29 -6.71
CA GLY A 65 -1.76 11.33 -7.48
C GLY A 65 -1.00 11.71 -8.75
N ALA A 66 0.34 11.87 -8.64
CA ALA A 66 1.22 12.14 -9.77
C ALA A 66 1.23 10.99 -10.78
N ALA A 67 1.33 9.74 -10.31
CA ALA A 67 1.30 8.55 -11.17
C ALA A 67 -0.06 8.36 -11.87
N LEU A 68 -1.15 8.75 -11.22
CA LEU A 68 -2.49 8.60 -11.77
C LEU A 68 -2.83 9.65 -12.83
N GLN A 69 -2.20 10.83 -12.80
CA GLN A 69 -2.44 11.90 -13.79
C GLN A 69 -3.93 12.25 -13.94
N GLY A 70 -4.63 12.34 -12.81
CA GLY A 70 -6.08 12.64 -12.76
C GLY A 70 -7.01 11.45 -13.01
N GLN A 71 -6.48 10.27 -13.35
CA GLN A 71 -7.27 9.04 -13.48
C GLN A 71 -7.65 8.47 -12.11
N LYS A 72 -8.77 7.73 -12.06
CA LYS A 72 -9.23 7.03 -10.87
C LYS A 72 -8.81 5.56 -10.87
N VAL A 73 -8.91 4.91 -9.72
CA VAL A 73 -8.62 3.48 -9.54
C VAL A 73 -9.90 2.70 -9.30
N ASN A 74 -9.94 1.46 -9.78
CA ASN A 74 -11.08 0.57 -9.61
C ASN A 74 -11.07 -0.12 -8.24
N ALA A 75 -9.89 -0.31 -7.65
CA ALA A 75 -9.76 -0.88 -6.32
C ALA A 75 -8.49 -0.40 -5.61
N VAL A 76 -8.59 -0.34 -4.28
CA VAL A 76 -7.45 -0.19 -3.36
C VAL A 76 -7.43 -1.44 -2.49
N ILE A 77 -6.38 -2.24 -2.60
CA ILE A 77 -6.24 -3.53 -1.93
C ILE A 77 -5.15 -3.39 -0.88
N CYS A 78 -5.54 -3.21 0.38
CA CYS A 78 -4.60 -3.11 1.50
C CYS A 78 -4.33 -4.49 2.08
N VAL A 79 -3.15 -5.03 1.75
CA VAL A 79 -2.64 -6.33 2.24
C VAL A 79 -1.29 -6.19 2.95
N ALA A 80 -0.87 -4.94 3.22
CA ALA A 80 0.24 -4.65 4.10
C ALA A 80 -0.10 -5.11 5.52
N GLY A 81 0.92 -5.63 6.18
CA GLY A 81 0.79 -6.19 7.51
C GLY A 81 1.93 -7.15 7.79
N GLY A 82 1.78 -7.87 8.87
CA GLY A 82 2.73 -8.85 9.34
C GLY A 82 2.38 -9.22 10.77
N TRP A 83 3.23 -10.05 11.37
CA TRP A 83 3.01 -10.49 12.74
C TRP A 83 4.32 -10.43 13.53
N ALA A 84 4.22 -9.92 14.75
CA ALA A 84 5.24 -10.09 15.77
C ALA A 84 4.57 -10.34 17.12
N GLY A 85 5.02 -11.39 17.80
CA GLY A 85 4.51 -11.79 19.10
C GLY A 85 5.27 -11.15 20.26
N GLY A 86 4.72 -11.34 21.46
CA GLY A 86 5.29 -10.84 22.70
C GLY A 86 4.30 -10.99 23.85
N ASN A 87 4.68 -10.52 25.02
CA ASN A 87 3.80 -10.42 26.18
C ASN A 87 4.04 -9.10 26.91
N ALA A 88 3.17 -8.76 27.86
CA ALA A 88 3.24 -7.48 28.56
C ALA A 88 4.53 -7.29 29.39
N ALA A 89 5.22 -8.37 29.74
CA ALA A 89 6.44 -8.31 30.53
C ALA A 89 7.71 -8.04 29.69
N LYS A 90 7.67 -8.19 28.35
CA LYS A 90 8.86 -8.02 27.51
C LYS A 90 8.52 -7.46 26.13
N ASP A 91 9.18 -6.35 25.78
CA ASP A 91 9.18 -5.71 24.46
C ASP A 91 7.77 -5.29 23.95
N LEU A 92 6.76 -5.20 24.82
CA LEU A 92 5.38 -4.89 24.44
C LEU A 92 5.27 -3.65 23.55
N SER A 93 5.81 -2.51 24.00
CA SER A 93 5.72 -1.25 23.26
C SER A 93 6.40 -1.32 21.90
N LYS A 94 7.57 -1.96 21.82
CA LYS A 94 8.33 -2.12 20.57
C LYS A 94 7.57 -2.98 19.56
N GLN A 95 6.99 -4.11 20.00
CA GLN A 95 6.22 -4.98 19.11
C GLN A 95 4.90 -4.33 18.70
N ALA A 96 4.23 -3.64 19.63
CA ALA A 96 3.00 -2.90 19.34
C ALA A 96 3.25 -1.78 18.32
N GLU A 97 4.34 -1.02 18.45
CA GLU A 97 4.74 0.01 17.48
C GLU A 97 4.94 -0.58 16.08
N LEU A 98 5.66 -1.70 15.97
CA LEU A 98 5.83 -2.39 14.69
C LEU A 98 4.48 -2.83 14.10
N MET A 99 3.59 -3.42 14.91
CA MET A 99 2.26 -3.86 14.47
C MET A 99 1.40 -2.68 14.01
N TRP A 100 1.43 -1.56 14.74
CA TRP A 100 0.71 -0.35 14.34
C TRP A 100 1.23 0.22 13.04
N ARG A 101 2.55 0.29 12.86
CA ARG A 101 3.15 0.78 11.61
C ARG A 101 2.76 -0.07 10.39
N GLN A 102 2.80 -1.40 10.51
CA GLN A 102 2.54 -2.25 9.35
C GLN A 102 1.06 -2.54 9.09
N SER A 103 0.17 -2.38 10.08
CA SER A 103 -1.26 -2.71 9.95
C SER A 103 -2.19 -1.51 10.09
N VAL A 104 -1.97 -0.64 11.08
CA VAL A 104 -2.87 0.51 11.31
C VAL A 104 -2.53 1.65 10.37
N TRP A 105 -1.25 2.01 10.23
CA TRP A 105 -0.85 3.12 9.37
C TRP A 105 -1.20 2.82 7.90
N SER A 106 -0.84 1.63 7.43
CA SER A 106 -1.15 1.18 6.07
C SER A 106 -2.65 1.19 5.77
N SER A 107 -3.48 0.70 6.70
CA SER A 107 -4.94 0.71 6.55
C SER A 107 -5.53 2.12 6.50
N THR A 108 -5.07 3.03 7.37
CA THR A 108 -5.54 4.43 7.38
C THR A 108 -5.12 5.15 6.11
N ILE A 109 -3.86 5.01 5.68
CA ILE A 109 -3.37 5.65 4.45
C ILE A 109 -4.12 5.08 3.23
N ALA A 110 -4.35 3.77 3.18
CA ALA A 110 -5.13 3.15 2.12
C ALA A 110 -6.57 3.68 2.07
N ALA A 111 -7.20 3.94 3.22
CA ALA A 111 -8.51 4.59 3.28
C ALA A 111 -8.48 6.03 2.74
N THR A 112 -7.46 6.82 3.10
CA THR A 112 -7.25 8.18 2.55
C THR A 112 -7.05 8.15 1.03
N VAL A 113 -6.25 7.20 0.54
CA VAL A 113 -6.06 6.95 -0.91
C VAL A 113 -7.39 6.61 -1.59
N ALA A 114 -8.18 5.71 -1.01
CA ALA A 114 -9.48 5.33 -1.56
C ALA A 114 -10.44 6.53 -1.61
N ALA A 115 -10.54 7.32 -0.54
CA ALA A 115 -11.38 8.51 -0.49
C ALA A 115 -11.03 9.54 -1.59
N LYS A 116 -9.75 9.64 -1.97
CA LYS A 116 -9.29 10.60 -2.99
C LYS A 116 -9.34 10.04 -4.41
N TYR A 117 -9.02 8.76 -4.61
CA TYR A 117 -8.70 8.23 -5.93
C TYR A 117 -9.57 7.06 -6.39
N LEU A 118 -10.38 6.44 -5.52
CA LEU A 118 -11.28 5.36 -5.93
C LEU A 118 -12.41 5.90 -6.82
N SER A 119 -12.75 5.15 -7.86
CA SER A 119 -13.92 5.44 -8.70
C SER A 119 -15.22 5.27 -7.90
N PRO A 120 -16.28 6.04 -8.22
CA PRO A 120 -17.62 5.74 -7.73
C PRO A 120 -18.04 4.31 -8.09
N GLY A 121 -18.82 3.69 -7.20
CA GLY A 121 -19.42 2.37 -7.41
C GLY A 121 -20.62 2.39 -8.35
#